data_AF-A0A956YDE7-F1
#
_entry.id   AF-A0A956YDE7-F1
#
_cell.length_a   1.000
_cell.length_b   1.000
_cell.length_c   1.000
_cell.angle_alpha   90.00
_cell.angle_beta   90.00
_cell.angle_gamma   90.00
#
_symmetry.space_group_name_H-M   'P 1'
#
loop_
_entity.id
_entity.type
_entity.pdbx_description
1 polymer ?
#
loop_
_entity_poly.entity_id
_entity_poly.type
_entity_poly.pdbx_seq_one_letter_code
_entity_poly.pdbx_strand_id
1 'polypeptide(L)'
;MTDPTITDPAIMEPVSQTDEDFDPIAPELAREAIAAAIDERLGPNWADEDIGWSITYDSDYLVRLTRGKTNLDFHCDLLGEITVEEREISPVQASGRLIAWAVLIATLFVVFAIAQLAGVFN
;
A
#
# COMPACT_ATOMS: atom_id res chain seq x y z
N MET A 1 -45.45 -31.17 35.78
CA MET A 1 -45.10 -32.32 34.93
C MET A 1 -45.82 -32.08 33.61
N THR A 2 -45.24 -31.65 32.49
CA THR A 2 -43.87 -31.32 32.04
C THR A 2 -44.08 -30.81 30.61
N ASP A 3 -43.55 -29.64 30.25
CA ASP A 3 -43.10 -29.36 28.87
C ASP A 3 -41.82 -30.22 28.63
N PRO A 4 -41.32 -30.56 27.42
CA PRO A 4 -41.49 -29.92 26.10
C PRO A 4 -41.58 -30.88 24.89
N THR A 5 -41.87 -30.35 23.69
CA THR A 5 -41.16 -30.70 22.43
C THR A 5 -41.59 -29.72 21.34
N ILE A 6 -40.88 -28.59 21.30
CA ILE A 6 -40.32 -27.95 20.10
C ILE A 6 -41.05 -28.27 18.79
N THR A 7 -41.93 -27.36 18.38
CA THR A 7 -42.28 -27.19 16.97
C THR A 7 -41.00 -26.78 16.25
N ASP A 8 -40.47 -27.70 15.46
CA ASP A 8 -39.29 -27.55 14.61
C ASP A 8 -39.36 -26.22 13.83
N PRO A 9 -38.45 -25.27 14.06
CA PRO A 9 -38.36 -24.08 13.25
C PRO A 9 -37.86 -24.52 11.88
N ALA A 10 -38.80 -24.79 10.97
CA ALA A 10 -38.56 -25.00 9.56
C ALA A 10 -37.51 -24.00 9.09
N ILE A 11 -36.30 -24.54 8.91
CA ILE A 11 -35.27 -24.12 7.98
C ILE A 11 -35.34 -22.61 7.70
N MET A 12 -34.72 -21.81 8.57
CA MET A 12 -34.12 -20.58 8.08
C MET A 12 -33.08 -21.04 7.06
N GLU A 13 -33.51 -21.14 5.79
CA GLU A 13 -32.56 -21.03 4.69
C GLU A 13 -31.71 -19.81 5.03
N PRO A 14 -30.36 -19.92 5.04
CA PRO A 14 -29.56 -18.72 5.17
C PRO A 14 -30.08 -17.81 4.08
N VAL A 15 -30.64 -16.66 4.49
CA VAL A 15 -31.03 -15.61 3.57
C VAL A 15 -29.71 -15.22 2.93
N SER A 16 -29.37 -15.89 1.83
CA SER A 16 -28.39 -15.43 0.90
C SER A 16 -29.03 -14.15 0.40
N GLN A 17 -28.68 -13.05 1.07
CA GLN A 17 -28.78 -11.73 0.49
C GLN A 17 -27.93 -11.84 -0.77
N THR A 18 -28.55 -12.29 -1.85
CA THR A 18 -27.96 -12.21 -3.18
C THR A 18 -27.73 -10.73 -3.38
N ASP A 19 -26.45 -10.38 -3.33
CA ASP A 19 -25.84 -9.13 -3.76
C ASP A 19 -26.88 -8.11 -4.25
N GLU A 20 -27.23 -7.15 -3.39
CA GLU A 20 -27.96 -5.96 -3.82
C GLU A 20 -27.30 -5.47 -5.12
N ASP A 21 -28.09 -5.27 -6.17
CA ASP A 21 -27.68 -4.79 -7.49
C ASP A 21 -26.70 -3.61 -7.34
N PHE A 22 -25.41 -3.95 -7.28
CA PHE A 22 -24.33 -3.01 -7.13
C PHE A 22 -23.73 -2.85 -8.52
N ASP A 23 -23.95 -1.68 -9.12
CA ASP A 23 -23.33 -1.31 -10.38
C ASP A 23 -21.99 -0.61 -10.08
N PRO A 24 -20.85 -1.31 -10.18
CA PRO A 24 -19.54 -0.70 -9.94
C PRO A 24 -19.30 0.44 -10.91
N ILE A 25 -18.66 1.51 -10.42
CA ILE A 25 -18.19 2.58 -11.29
C ILE A 25 -17.31 2.02 -12.41
N ALA A 26 -17.58 2.48 -13.63
CA ALA A 26 -16.80 2.08 -14.78
C ALA A 26 -15.33 2.52 -14.63
N PRO A 27 -14.35 1.71 -15.04
CA PRO A 27 -12.92 2.00 -14.87
C PRO A 27 -12.49 3.36 -15.44
N GLU A 28 -13.07 3.79 -16.55
CA GLU A 28 -12.82 5.10 -17.16
C GLU A 28 -13.29 6.26 -16.28
N LEU A 29 -14.46 6.13 -15.65
CA LEU A 29 -15.01 7.16 -14.75
C LEU A 29 -14.18 7.23 -13.46
N ALA A 30 -13.72 6.08 -12.94
CA ALA A 30 -12.82 6.03 -11.80
C ALA A 30 -11.50 6.77 -12.08
N ARG A 31 -10.90 6.56 -13.28
CA ARG A 31 -9.70 7.30 -13.70
C ARG A 31 -9.92 8.79 -13.77
N GLU A 32 -11.03 9.23 -14.36
CA GLU A 32 -11.37 10.65 -14.47
C GLU A 32 -11.56 11.28 -13.08
N ALA A 33 -12.24 10.59 -12.16
CA ALA A 33 -12.43 11.03 -10.79
C ALA A 33 -11.09 11.13 -10.04
N ILE A 34 -10.19 10.16 -10.21
CA ILE A 34 -8.84 10.20 -9.64
C ILE A 34 -8.03 11.37 -10.22
N ALA A 35 -8.04 11.56 -11.53
CA ALA A 35 -7.32 12.66 -12.18
C ALA A 35 -7.81 14.03 -11.68
N ALA A 36 -9.14 14.20 -11.57
CA ALA A 36 -9.73 15.41 -11.02
C ALA A 36 -9.31 15.65 -9.56
N ALA A 37 -9.29 14.60 -8.74
CA ALA A 37 -8.87 14.69 -7.34
C ALA A 37 -7.36 15.01 -7.20
N ILE A 38 -6.52 14.48 -8.09
CA ILE A 38 -5.09 14.81 -8.15
C ILE A 38 -4.90 16.30 -8.45
N ASP A 39 -5.57 16.80 -9.49
CA ASP A 39 -5.47 18.20 -9.90
C ASP A 39 -6.02 19.15 -8.82
N GLU A 40 -7.13 18.79 -8.16
CA GLU A 40 -7.69 19.54 -7.03
C GLU A 40 -6.72 19.59 -5.83
N ARG A 41 -6.09 18.45 -5.51
CA ARG A 41 -5.25 18.33 -4.31
C ARG A 41 -3.86 18.91 -4.46
N LEU A 42 -3.26 18.75 -5.65
CA LEU A 42 -1.84 19.06 -5.91
C LEU A 42 -1.64 20.26 -6.85
N GLY A 43 -2.68 20.67 -7.59
CA GLY A 43 -2.64 21.80 -8.50
C GLY A 43 -2.01 21.48 -9.86
N PRO A 44 -2.07 22.39 -10.84
CA PRO A 44 -1.78 22.12 -12.26
C PRO A 44 -0.32 21.78 -12.59
N ASN A 45 0.62 22.07 -11.68
CA ASN A 45 2.05 21.80 -11.88
C ASN A 45 2.52 20.61 -11.04
N TRP A 46 1.61 19.73 -10.63
CA TRP A 46 1.95 18.59 -9.78
C TRP A 46 2.92 17.64 -10.46
N ALA A 47 2.91 17.54 -11.80
CA ALA A 47 3.75 16.66 -12.61
C ALA A 47 5.03 17.32 -13.16
N ASP A 48 5.49 18.42 -12.54
CA ASP A 48 6.75 19.08 -12.90
C ASP A 48 7.95 18.11 -12.76
N GLU A 49 8.82 18.04 -13.76
CA GLU A 49 9.95 17.08 -13.79
C GLU A 49 10.99 17.34 -12.68
N ASP A 50 11.16 18.59 -12.25
CA ASP A 50 12.22 18.98 -11.32
C ASP A 50 11.77 18.95 -9.85
N ILE A 51 10.50 19.28 -9.59
CA ILE A 51 9.96 19.47 -8.22
C ILE A 51 8.61 18.79 -7.96
N GLY A 52 8.05 18.13 -8.98
CA GLY A 52 6.72 17.53 -8.93
C GLY A 52 6.68 16.17 -8.24
N TRP A 53 5.52 15.55 -8.34
CA TRP A 53 5.24 14.19 -7.91
C TRP A 53 5.44 13.24 -9.08
N SER A 54 6.11 12.13 -8.80
CA SER A 54 6.30 11.05 -9.76
C SER A 54 5.22 9.99 -9.60
N ILE A 55 4.67 9.50 -10.71
CA ILE A 55 3.74 8.36 -10.68
C ILE A 55 4.55 7.09 -10.48
N THR A 56 4.35 6.41 -9.37
CA THR A 56 5.05 5.16 -9.03
C THR A 56 4.18 3.95 -9.37
N TYR A 57 2.86 4.09 -9.31
CA TYR A 57 1.91 3.06 -9.67
C TYR A 57 0.66 3.70 -10.27
N ASP A 58 0.15 3.11 -11.34
CA ASP A 58 -1.00 3.58 -12.10
C ASP A 58 -1.92 2.40 -12.42
N SER A 59 -3.17 2.51 -12.01
CA SER A 59 -4.24 1.54 -12.26
C SER A 59 -5.58 2.25 -12.26
N ASP A 60 -6.59 1.57 -12.77
CA ASP A 60 -7.92 2.13 -13.02
C ASP A 60 -8.60 2.71 -11.77
N TYR A 61 -8.33 2.12 -10.60
CA TYR A 61 -8.94 2.51 -9.32
C TYR A 61 -7.91 3.03 -8.30
N LEU A 62 -6.62 3.05 -8.65
CA LEU A 62 -5.57 3.50 -7.74
C LEU A 62 -4.40 4.11 -8.50
N VAL A 63 -4.04 5.33 -8.09
CA VAL A 63 -2.81 6.01 -8.52
C VAL A 63 -1.97 6.35 -7.31
N ARG A 64 -0.69 5.96 -7.34
CA ARG A 64 0.29 6.29 -6.30
C ARG A 64 1.28 7.30 -6.84
N LEU A 65 1.37 8.41 -6.13
CA LEU A 65 2.31 9.48 -6.37
C LEU A 65 3.41 9.47 -5.31
N THR A 66 4.65 9.69 -5.69
CA THR A 66 5.80 9.75 -4.77
C THR A 66 6.57 11.04 -4.98
N ARG A 67 6.88 11.72 -3.87
CA ARG A 67 7.78 12.87 -3.83
C ARG A 67 8.74 12.75 -2.65
N GLY A 68 10.00 12.48 -2.93
CA GLY A 68 11.04 12.31 -1.92
C GLY A 68 10.75 11.15 -0.97
N LYS A 69 10.29 11.46 0.25
CA LYS A 69 9.95 10.47 1.29
C LYS A 69 8.45 10.35 1.54
N THR A 70 7.62 11.00 0.73
CA THR A 70 6.17 10.98 0.90
C THR A 70 5.54 10.25 -0.27
N ASN A 71 4.63 9.34 0.02
CA ASN A 71 3.73 8.71 -0.93
C ASN A 71 2.32 9.28 -0.71
N LEU A 72 1.64 9.60 -1.80
CA LEU A 72 0.23 9.92 -1.83
C LEU A 72 -0.49 8.83 -2.63
N ASP A 73 -1.47 8.19 -2.01
CA ASP A 73 -2.32 7.20 -2.65
C ASP A 73 -3.68 7.83 -2.92
N PHE A 74 -4.09 7.86 -4.19
CA PHE A 74 -5.44 8.18 -4.59
C PHE A 74 -6.14 6.87 -4.93
N HIS A 75 -7.18 6.53 -4.18
CA HIS A 75 -7.95 5.32 -4.36
C HIS A 75 -9.41 5.68 -4.63
N CYS A 76 -9.99 5.10 -5.68
CA CYS A 76 -11.40 5.19 -5.99
C CYS A 76 -12.08 3.90 -5.58
N ASP A 77 -13.02 3.98 -4.63
CA ASP A 77 -13.86 2.83 -4.30
C ASP A 77 -14.83 2.52 -5.46
N LEU A 78 -15.42 1.33 -5.44
CA LEU A 78 -16.38 0.89 -6.45
C LEU A 78 -17.64 1.79 -6.54
N LEU A 79 -17.90 2.58 -5.49
CA LEU A 79 -18.95 3.60 -5.44
C LEU A 79 -18.56 4.95 -6.05
N GLY A 80 -17.31 5.10 -6.49
CA GLY A 80 -16.79 6.37 -7.02
C GLY A 80 -16.29 7.35 -5.97
N GLU A 81 -16.23 6.96 -4.69
CA GLU A 81 -15.67 7.80 -3.63
C GLU A 81 -14.14 7.79 -3.69
N ILE A 82 -13.52 8.97 -3.71
CA ILE A 82 -12.06 9.12 -3.72
C ILE A 82 -11.55 9.25 -2.28
N THR A 83 -10.70 8.31 -1.89
CA THR A 83 -9.92 8.38 -0.65
C THR A 83 -8.47 8.75 -0.96
N VAL A 84 -7.96 9.75 -0.25
CA VAL A 84 -6.55 10.19 -0.36
C VAL A 84 -5.81 9.81 0.91
N GLU A 85 -4.84 8.92 0.79
CA GLU A 85 -3.97 8.53 1.91
C GLU A 85 -2.56 9.07 1.72
N GLU A 86 -2.10 9.88 2.66
CA GLU A 86 -0.71 10.30 2.73
C GLU A 86 0.08 9.34 3.63
N ARG A 87 1.15 8.75 3.09
CA ARG A 87 2.04 7.86 3.83
C ARG A 87 3.47 8.36 3.73
N GLU A 88 4.10 8.60 4.87
CA GLU A 88 5.53 8.76 4.92
C GLU A 88 6.22 7.41 4.67
N ILE A 89 7.27 7.41 3.86
CA ILE A 89 8.17 6.26 3.73
C ILE A 89 8.76 6.02 5.11
N SER A 90 8.33 4.91 5.71
CA SER A 90 8.84 4.44 6.99
C SER A 90 10.38 4.47 6.99
N PRO A 91 11.01 5.08 8.02
CA PRO A 91 12.46 5.15 8.11
C PRO A 91 13.13 3.77 8.09
N VAL A 92 12.41 2.70 8.44
CA VAL A 92 12.88 1.31 8.31
C VAL A 92 13.17 0.93 6.86
N GLN A 93 12.34 1.36 5.91
CA GLN A 93 12.51 1.05 4.48
C GLN A 93 13.73 1.78 3.89
N ALA A 94 14.02 2.99 4.37
CA ALA A 94 15.25 3.72 4.04
C ALA A 94 16.50 3.13 4.75
N SER A 95 16.33 2.51 5.92
CA SER A 95 17.42 2.00 6.76
C SER A 95 17.91 0.61 6.37
N GLY A 96 17.15 -0.15 5.57
CA GLY A 96 17.54 -1.51 5.16
C GLY A 96 18.91 -1.57 4.49
N ARG A 97 19.23 -0.58 3.64
CA ARG A 97 20.55 -0.50 2.97
C ARG A 97 21.67 -0.20 3.96
N LEU A 98 21.45 0.68 4.94
CA LEU A 98 22.46 1.02 5.95
C LEU A 98 22.74 -0.18 6.87
N ILE A 99 21.69 -0.91 7.26
CA ILE A 99 21.83 -2.14 8.06
C ILE A 99 22.62 -3.19 7.27
N ALA A 100 22.31 -3.39 5.99
CA ALA A 100 23.07 -4.31 5.13
C ALA A 100 24.56 -3.94 5.05
N TRP A 101 24.88 -2.66 4.86
CA TRP A 101 26.27 -2.18 4.89
C TRP A 101 26.95 -2.38 6.24
N ALA A 102 26.25 -2.12 7.35
CA ALA A 102 26.79 -2.31 8.69
C ALA A 102 27.13 -3.78 8.97
N VAL A 103 26.22 -4.69 8.60
CA VAL A 103 26.45 -6.15 8.74
C VAL A 103 27.63 -6.59 7.87
N LEU A 104 27.67 -6.17 6.61
CA LEU A 104 28.77 -6.50 5.69
C LEU A 104 30.14 -6.06 6.24
N ILE A 105 30.23 -4.81 6.71
CA ILE A 105 31.47 -4.27 7.30
C ILE A 105 31.84 -5.03 8.56
N ALA A 106 30.89 -5.31 9.45
CA ALA A 106 31.15 -6.07 10.67
C ALA A 106 31.67 -7.48 10.35
N THR A 107 31.05 -8.18 9.39
CA THR A 107 31.51 -9.51 8.95
C THR A 107 32.91 -9.44 8.37
N LEU A 108 33.19 -8.47 7.50
CA LEU A 108 34.53 -8.30 6.91
C LEU A 108 35.58 -8.03 8.00
N PHE A 109 35.23 -7.23 9.01
CA PHE A 109 36.10 -6.93 10.14
C PHE A 109 36.42 -8.17 10.97
N VAL A 110 35.42 -9.02 11.25
CA VAL A 110 35.60 -10.29 11.95
C VAL A 110 36.52 -11.22 11.16
N VAL A 111 36.27 -11.39 9.86
CA VAL A 111 37.11 -12.21 8.98
C VAL A 111 38.55 -11.69 8.95
N PHE A 112 38.73 -10.38 8.84
CA PHE A 112 40.06 -9.75 8.86
C PHE A 112 40.79 -10.00 10.19
N ALA A 113 40.11 -9.84 11.33
CA ALA A 113 40.69 -10.10 12.65
C ALA A 113 41.13 -11.57 12.80
N ILE A 114 40.31 -12.52 12.33
CA ILE A 114 40.66 -13.95 12.33
C ILE A 114 41.87 -14.20 11.42
N ALA A 115 41.89 -13.64 10.21
CA ALA A 115 43.00 -13.82 9.27
C ALA A 115 44.32 -13.24 9.81
N GLN A 116 44.27 -12.11 10.53
CA GLN A 116 45.44 -11.56 11.23
C GLN A 116 45.94 -12.50 12.32
N LEU A 117 45.05 -12.99 13.20
CA LEU A 117 45.43 -13.93 14.27
C LEU A 117 45.97 -15.26 13.72
N ALA A 118 45.47 -15.70 12.56
CA ALA A 118 45.96 -16.88 11.86
C ALA A 118 47.29 -16.66 11.12
N GLY A 119 47.80 -15.44 11.09
CA GLY A 119 49.07 -15.10 10.42
C GLY A 119 48.99 -15.16 8.90
N VAL A 120 47.80 -15.08 8.30
CA VAL A 120 47.62 -15.14 6.83
C VAL A 120 48.37 -14.03 6.10
N PHE A 121 48.60 -12.90 6.78
CA PHE A 121 49.27 -11.72 6.24
C PHE A 121 50.68 -11.51 6.82
N ASN A 122 51.24 -12.50 7.51
CA ASN A 122 52.54 -12.44 8.19
C ASN A 122 53.57 -13.34 7.48
#